data_AF-A0A0H4KGL5-F1
#
_entry.id   AF-A0A0H4KGL5-F1
#
_cell.length_a   1.000
_cell.length_b   1.000
_cell.length_c   1.000
_cell.angle_alpha   90.00
_cell.angle_beta   90.00
_cell.angle_gamma   90.00
#
_symmetry.space_group_name_H-M   'P 1'
#
loop_
_entity.id
_entity.type
_entity.pdbx_description
1 polymer ?
#
loop_
_entity_poly.entity_id
_entity_poly.type
_entity_poly.pdbx_seq_one_letter_code
_entity_poly.pdbx_strand_id
1 'polypeptide(L)' 'MARRNKLLVPGVESFLDQYKYEIAQEFGVTLGSDTAARANGSVGGEITKRLIAQAQQNNLK' A
#
# COMPACT_ATOMS: atom_id res chain seq x y z
N MET A 1 10.79 16.30 -11.27
CA MET A 1 11.40 14.96 -11.22
C MET A 1 10.53 14.06 -10.37
N ALA A 2 9.77 13.14 -10.98
CA ALA A 2 9.10 12.09 -10.20
C ALA A 2 10.17 11.11 -9.72
N ARG A 3 10.53 11.17 -8.44
CA ARG A 3 11.34 10.11 -7.82
C ARG A 3 10.51 8.84 -7.87
N ARG A 4 10.84 7.94 -8.80
CA ARG A 4 10.29 6.59 -8.84
C ARG A 4 10.80 5.88 -7.58
N ASN A 5 9.96 5.80 -6.55
CA ASN A 5 10.23 4.97 -5.37
C ASN A 5 10.32 3.53 -5.85
N LYS A 6 11.55 3.04 -6.04
CA LYS A 6 11.81 1.66 -6.42
C LYS A 6 11.41 0.77 -5.24
N LEU A 7 10.67 -0.29 -5.53
CA LEU A 7 10.37 -1.28 -4.51
C LEU A 7 11.66 -1.93 -4.00
N LEU A 8 11.70 -2.14 -2.69
CA LEU A 8 12.87 -2.69 -1.99
C LEU A 8 13.04 -4.19 -2.26
N VAL A 9 11.93 -4.90 -2.48
CA VAL A 9 11.90 -6.34 -2.74
C VAL A 9 11.58 -6.59 -4.22
N PRO A 10 12.46 -7.24 -4.98
CA PRO A 10 12.18 -7.61 -6.37
C PRO A 10 10.94 -8.52 -6.48
N GLY A 11 10.08 -8.27 -7.47
CA GLY A 11 8.92 -9.13 -7.76
C GLY A 11 7.70 -8.93 -6.87
N VAL A 12 7.75 -8.05 -5.86
CA VAL A 12 6.62 -7.82 -4.93
C VAL A 12 5.51 -6.93 -5.52
N GLU A 13 5.70 -6.37 -6.72
CA GLU A 13 4.76 -5.45 -7.38
C GLU A 13 3.34 -6.00 -7.42
N SER A 14 3.17 -7.22 -7.95
CA SER A 14 1.84 -7.83 -8.12
C SER A 14 1.10 -8.02 -6.79
N PHE A 15 1.83 -8.33 -5.71
CA PHE A 15 1.23 -8.52 -4.39
C PHE A 15 0.80 -7.18 -3.77
N LEU A 16 1.68 -6.17 -3.85
CA LEU A 16 1.35 -4.84 -3.35
C LEU A 16 0.22 -4.18 -4.15
N ASP A 17 0.14 -4.44 -5.45
CA ASP A 17 -0.95 -3.95 -6.28
C ASP A 17 -2.30 -4.56 -5.88
N GLN A 18 -2.35 -5.86 -5.59
CA GLN A 18 -3.57 -6.50 -5.07
C GLN A 18 -4.02 -5.85 -3.76
N TYR A 19 -3.10 -5.71 -2.80
CA TYR A 19 -3.38 -5.06 -1.51
C TYR A 19 -3.84 -3.61 -1.69
N LYS A 20 -3.19 -2.87 -2.59
CA LYS A 20 -3.53 -1.48 -2.89
C LYS A 20 -4.97 -1.35 -3.37
N TYR A 21 -5.40 -2.19 -4.30
CA TYR A 21 -6.76 -2.11 -4.83
C TYR A 21 -7.81 -2.61 -3.84
N GLU A 22 -7.51 -3.66 -3.07
CA GLU A 22 -8.38 -4.16 -2.00
C GLU A 22 -8.64 -3.08 -0.95
N ILE A 23 -7.57 -2.47 -0.41
CA ILE A 23 -7.68 -1.42 0.61
C ILE A 23 -8.36 -0.17 0.04
N ALA A 24 -8.05 0.19 -1.21
CA ALA A 24 -8.71 1.32 -1.86
C ALA A 24 -10.23 1.10 -1.97
N GLN A 25 -10.66 -0.13 -2.29
CA GLN A 25 -12.07 -0.51 -2.30
C GLN A 25 -12.69 -0.45 -0.91
N GLU A 26 -12.03 -1.02 0.11
CA GLU A 26 -12.49 -0.98 1.50
C GLU A 26 -12.68 0.46 2.02
N PHE A 27 -11.78 1.37 1.64
CA PHE A 27 -11.81 2.77 2.07
C PHE A 27 -12.68 3.65 1.17
N GLY A 28 -13.26 3.11 0.09
CA GLY A 28 -14.04 3.87 -0.88
C GLY A 28 -13.20 4.93 -1.62
N VAL A 29 -11.89 4.74 -1.73
CA VAL A 29 -10.96 5.67 -2.38
C VAL A 29 -10.76 5.26 -3.82
N THR A 30 -11.07 6.16 -4.75
CA THR A 30 -10.63 6.03 -6.14
C THR A 30 -9.22 6.59 -6.26
N LEU A 31 -8.23 5.77 -6.59
CA LEU A 31 -6.85 6.23 -6.72
C LEU A 31 -6.67 7.00 -8.03
N GLY A 32 -6.06 8.18 -7.97
CA GLY A 32 -5.85 9.02 -9.14
C GLY A 32 -5.19 10.35 -8.82
N SER A 33 -4.75 11.07 -9.85
CA SER A 33 -4.17 12.41 -9.73
C SER A 33 -5.16 13.44 -9.21
N ASP A 34 -6.44 13.26 -9.49
CA ASP A 34 -7.52 14.17 -9.07
C ASP A 34 -8.03 13.88 -7.65
N THR A 35 -7.62 12.76 -7.07
CA THR A 35 -7.98 12.37 -5.70
C THR A 35 -7.10 13.10 -4.70
N ALA A 36 -7.70 13.58 -3.61
CA ALA A 36 -6.99 14.28 -2.56
C ALA A 36 -5.77 13.47 -2.08
N ALA A 37 -4.62 14.13 -1.94
CA ALA A 37 -3.37 13.49 -1.56
C ALA A 37 -3.47 12.70 -0.24
N ARG A 38 -4.30 13.15 0.71
CA ARG A 38 -4.58 12.45 1.96
C ARG A 38 -5.32 11.13 1.74
N ALA A 39 -6.27 11.08 0.80
CA ALA A 39 -7.02 9.86 0.48
C ALA A 39 -6.15 8.86 -0.29
N ASN A 40 -5.33 9.31 -1.24
CA ASN A 40 -4.31 8.45 -1.86
C ASN A 40 -3.30 7.94 -0.80
N GLY A 41 -2.90 8.81 0.13
CA GLY A 41 -1.96 8.50 1.20
C GLY A 41 -2.51 7.51 2.23
N SER A 42 -3.82 7.51 2.53
CA SER A 42 -4.41 6.60 3.52
C SER A 42 -4.31 5.14 3.06
N VAL A 43 -4.47 4.87 1.77
CA VAL A 43 -4.28 3.53 1.19
C VAL A 43 -2.84 3.05 1.39
N GLY A 44 -1.85 3.90 1.09
CA GLY A 44 -0.43 3.57 1.30
C GLY A 44 -0.05 3.33 2.78
N GLY A 45 -0.65 4.11 3.68
CA GLY A 45 -0.47 3.94 5.12
C GLY A 45 -1.01 2.60 5.63
N GLU A 46 -2.19 2.19 5.15
CA GLU A 46 -2.80 0.93 5.56
C GLU A 46 -2.05 -0.29 5.01
N ILE A 47 -1.53 -0.23 3.77
CA ILE A 47 -0.62 -1.26 3.24
C ILE A 47 0.54 -1.47 4.21
N THR A 48 1.21 -0.38 4.60
CA THR A 48 2.36 -0.44 5.52
C THR A 48 1.96 -1.04 6.87
N LYS A 49 0.81 -0.64 7.41
CA LYS A 49 0.28 -1.13 8.68
C LYS A 49 0.01 -2.64 8.64
N ARG A 50 -0.66 -3.15 7.60
CA ARG A 50 -0.94 -4.59 7.43
C ARG A 50 0.34 -5.40 7.29
N LEU A 51 1.31 -4.92 6.49
CA LEU A 51 2.61 -5.58 6.32
C LEU A 51 3.39 -5.69 7.63
N ILE A 52 3.44 -4.61 8.43
CA ILE A 52 4.11 -4.63 9.72
C ILE A 52 3.40 -5.58 10.69
N ALA A 53 2.07 -5.56 10.74
CA ALA A 53 1.30 -6.47 11.59
C ALA A 53 1.55 -7.95 11.22
N GLN A 54 1.56 -8.29 9.94
CA GLN A 54 1.91 -9.63 9.45
C GLN A 54 3.35 -10.02 9.81
N ALA A 55 4.30 -9.11 9.62
CA ALA A 55 5.70 -9.34 9.98
C ALA A 55 5.88 -9.57 11.49
N GLN A 56 5.19 -8.78 12.32
CA GLN A 56 5.19 -8.97 13.77
C GLN A 56 4.60 -10.32 14.16
N GLN A 57 3.47 -10.71 13.57
CA GLN A 57 2.84 -12.02 13.83
C GLN A 57 3.74 -13.20 13.41
N ASN A 58 4.52 -13.04 12.34
CA ASN A 58 5.46 -14.05 11.88
C ASN A 58 6.73 -14.13 12.74
N ASN A 59 7.22 -12.99 13.25
CA ASN A 59 8.40 -12.91 14.13
C ASN A 59 8.11 -13.21 15.60
N LEU A 60 6.84 -13.29 16.00
CA LEU A 60 6.39 -13.69 17.33
C LEU A 60 6.17 -15.22 17.44
N LYS A 61 6.69 -15.99 16.49
CA LYS A 61 6.76 -17.47 16.53
C LYS A 61 8.21 -17.90 16.72
#